data_AF-G2PT83-F1
#
_entry.id   AF-G2PT83-F1
#
_cell.length_a   1.000
_cell.length_b   1.000
_cell.length_c   1.000
_cell.angle_alpha   90.00
_cell.angle_beta   90.00
_cell.angle_gamma   90.00
#
_symmetry.space_group_name_H-M   'P 1'
#
loop_
_entity.id
_entity.type
_entity.pdbx_description
1 polymer ?
#
loop_
_entity_poly.entity_id
_entity_poly.type
_entity_poly.pdbx_seq_one_letter_code
_entity_poly.pdbx_strand_id
1 'polypeptide(L)'
;MVIITERDEKLLSVIARFRRIDYDTARLILGSRWGSHKRIKKLLDSRYLAKDGKSCLKLGQSGKTWAYEHLGITVEDVDDEERWEKVIEIGLRPKLLYDFIPSWVLKENIENLSPMNQAIGVYHNFALFNIKANTPEKVLKDCMNDIDELARYGYENAILVFERKEENEKLETIAFMKSFPNTNKIICLPKNEIGLRLLDIFVTNDTWKDKLAEKLFGQYNWIEPDVLQTSDGRKVWIAIENDLLQKIYMTTKVKAGFTEKNIEVVCFEEQEEIYEWLGLKITKICLEEFFKI
;
A
#
# COMPACT_ATOMS: atom_id res chain seq x y z
N MET A 1 -6.45 5.26 -39.31
CA MET A 1 -6.06 4.20 -38.34
C MET A 1 -4.99 4.77 -37.44
N VAL A 2 -5.20 4.81 -36.12
CA VAL A 2 -4.18 5.27 -35.17
C VAL A 2 -3.21 4.12 -34.92
N ILE A 3 -1.92 4.37 -35.08
CA ILE A 3 -0.87 3.44 -34.65
C ILE A 3 -0.75 3.55 -33.13
N ILE A 4 -0.98 2.45 -32.42
CA ILE A 4 -0.83 2.32 -30.98
C ILE A 4 0.66 2.25 -30.64
N THR A 5 1.08 3.06 -29.67
CA THR A 5 2.46 3.10 -29.16
C THR A 5 2.52 2.44 -27.79
N GLU A 6 3.72 2.07 -27.32
CA GLU A 6 3.93 1.48 -26.00
C GLU A 6 3.30 2.32 -24.85
N ARG A 7 3.33 3.65 -24.96
CA ARG A 7 2.70 4.53 -23.96
C ARG A 7 1.17 4.47 -24.00
N ASP A 8 0.60 4.23 -25.17
CA ASP A 8 -0.84 4.04 -25.28
C ASP A 8 -1.25 2.67 -24.74
N GLU A 9 -0.46 1.63 -24.98
CA GLU A 9 -0.69 0.30 -24.39
C GLU A 9 -0.67 0.38 -22.86
N LYS A 10 0.32 1.09 -22.28
CA LYS A 10 0.37 1.37 -20.84
C LYS A 10 -0.89 2.10 -20.36
N LEU A 11 -1.29 3.17 -21.07
CA LEU A 11 -2.50 3.93 -20.75
C LEU A 11 -3.75 3.04 -20.80
N LEU A 12 -3.94 2.29 -21.88
CA LEU A 12 -5.11 1.43 -22.07
C LEU A 12 -5.15 0.30 -21.05
N SER A 13 -4.00 -0.29 -20.70
CA SER A 13 -3.88 -1.33 -19.68
C SER A 13 -4.23 -0.81 -18.27
N VAL A 14 -3.76 0.39 -17.94
CA VAL A 14 -4.13 1.06 -16.68
C VAL A 14 -5.63 1.33 -16.65
N ILE A 15 -6.21 1.92 -17.71
CA ILE A 15 -7.65 2.20 -17.75
C ILE A 15 -8.46 0.89 -17.73
N ALA A 16 -8.00 -0.18 -18.36
CA ALA A 16 -8.68 -1.48 -18.32
C ALA A 16 -8.82 -2.00 -16.88
N ARG A 17 -7.74 -1.93 -16.09
CA ARG A 17 -7.75 -2.36 -14.69
C ARG A 17 -8.52 -1.41 -13.78
N PHE A 18 -8.32 -0.12 -13.93
CA PHE A 18 -8.95 0.90 -13.07
C PHE A 18 -10.35 1.32 -13.54
N ARG A 19 -10.83 0.74 -14.66
CA ARG A 19 -12.06 1.07 -15.41
C ARG A 19 -12.09 2.48 -16.02
N ARG A 20 -11.52 3.47 -15.34
CA ARG A 20 -11.30 4.86 -15.79
C ARG A 20 -10.17 5.51 -14.99
N ILE A 21 -9.62 6.62 -15.49
CA ILE A 21 -8.63 7.45 -14.80
C ILE A 21 -8.87 8.94 -15.07
N ASP A 22 -8.29 9.82 -14.26
CA ASP A 22 -8.32 11.26 -14.50
C ASP A 22 -7.33 11.68 -15.61
N TYR A 23 -7.53 12.90 -16.15
CA TYR A 23 -6.66 13.45 -17.20
C TYR A 23 -5.23 13.73 -16.75
N ASP A 24 -4.95 13.99 -15.46
CA ASP A 24 -3.59 14.21 -14.96
C ASP A 24 -2.80 12.89 -14.98
N THR A 25 -3.40 11.79 -14.53
CA THR A 25 -2.83 10.44 -14.62
C THR A 25 -2.60 10.02 -16.08
N ALA A 26 -3.57 10.27 -16.97
CA ALA A 26 -3.39 10.00 -18.40
C ALA A 26 -2.22 10.80 -19.01
N ARG A 27 -2.07 12.07 -18.59
CA ARG A 27 -0.94 12.92 -19.02
C ARG A 27 0.39 12.42 -18.48
N LEU A 28 0.43 11.97 -17.22
CA LEU A 28 1.62 11.39 -16.61
C LEU A 28 2.16 10.20 -17.41
N ILE A 29 1.28 9.28 -17.80
CA ILE A 29 1.64 8.08 -18.59
C ILE A 29 2.14 8.45 -19.99
N LEU A 30 1.44 9.37 -20.66
CA LEU A 30 1.77 9.77 -22.04
C LEU A 30 2.98 10.73 -22.12
N GLY A 31 3.34 11.40 -21.03
CA GLY A 31 4.45 12.33 -20.91
C GLY A 31 4.07 13.77 -21.25
N SER A 32 4.87 14.44 -22.10
CA SER A 32 4.80 15.90 -22.33
C SER A 32 3.37 16.47 -22.44
N ARG A 33 3.09 17.60 -21.77
CA ARG A 33 1.74 18.19 -21.65
C ARG A 33 1.04 18.44 -22.99
N TRP A 34 1.77 18.95 -24.00
CA TRP A 34 1.20 19.21 -25.33
C TRP A 34 1.08 17.96 -26.18
N GLY A 35 2.04 17.04 -26.06
CA GLY A 35 2.00 15.76 -26.78
C GLY A 35 0.86 14.87 -26.29
N SER A 36 0.66 14.79 -24.97
CA SER A 36 -0.41 14.01 -24.34
C SER A 36 -1.80 14.52 -24.74
N HIS A 37 -2.03 15.83 -24.77
CA HIS A 37 -3.34 16.36 -25.20
C HIS A 37 -3.69 15.99 -26.65
N LYS A 38 -2.75 16.18 -27.58
CA LYS A 38 -2.94 15.77 -29.00
C LYS A 38 -3.12 14.25 -29.12
N ARG A 39 -2.41 13.47 -28.30
CA ARG A 39 -2.50 12.01 -28.32
C ARG A 39 -3.84 11.52 -27.78
N ILE A 40 -4.29 12.02 -26.63
CA ILE A 40 -5.61 11.72 -26.06
C ILE A 40 -6.71 12.06 -27.07
N LYS A 41 -6.64 13.22 -27.74
CA LYS A 41 -7.59 13.58 -28.79
C LYS A 41 -7.63 12.53 -29.92
N LYS A 42 -6.48 12.10 -30.43
CA LYS A 42 -6.43 11.05 -31.48
C LYS A 42 -7.03 9.72 -31.02
N LEU A 43 -6.79 9.32 -29.76
CA LEU A 43 -7.35 8.10 -29.19
C LEU A 43 -8.87 8.20 -28.98
N LEU A 44 -9.38 9.37 -28.59
CA LEU A 44 -10.82 9.66 -28.52
C LEU A 44 -11.46 9.59 -29.92
N ASP A 45 -10.87 10.27 -30.91
CA ASP A 45 -11.36 10.29 -32.29
C ASP A 45 -11.38 8.88 -32.91
N SER A 46 -10.46 8.01 -32.48
CA SER A 46 -10.36 6.61 -32.93
C SER A 46 -11.12 5.63 -32.02
N ARG A 47 -11.91 6.11 -31.05
CA ARG A 47 -12.74 5.32 -30.13
C ARG A 47 -11.97 4.33 -29.24
N TYR A 48 -10.66 4.52 -29.06
CA TYR A 48 -9.88 3.79 -28.05
C TYR A 48 -10.17 4.32 -26.65
N LEU A 49 -10.36 5.62 -26.52
CA LEU A 49 -10.82 6.27 -25.30
C LEU A 49 -12.23 6.82 -25.48
N ALA A 50 -12.92 7.03 -24.36
CA ALA A 50 -14.13 7.81 -24.25
C ALA A 50 -14.01 8.76 -23.04
N LYS A 51 -14.75 9.87 -23.08
CA LYS A 51 -14.86 10.76 -21.91
C LYS A 51 -15.81 10.13 -20.89
N ASP A 52 -15.44 10.23 -19.63
CA ASP A 52 -16.33 9.93 -18.51
C ASP A 52 -16.47 11.19 -17.65
N GLY A 53 -17.62 11.83 -17.73
CA GLY A 53 -17.80 13.18 -17.18
C GLY A 53 -16.84 14.21 -17.77
N LYS A 54 -16.46 15.20 -16.95
CA LYS A 54 -15.57 16.31 -17.35
C LYS A 54 -14.09 16.04 -17.10
N SER A 55 -13.79 15.19 -16.12
CA SER A 55 -12.45 15.04 -15.53
C SER A 55 -11.82 13.66 -15.75
N CYS A 56 -12.56 12.68 -16.29
CA CYS A 56 -12.08 11.31 -16.43
C CYS A 56 -12.13 10.80 -17.88
N LEU A 57 -11.34 9.76 -18.10
CA LEU A 57 -11.22 8.99 -19.34
C LEU A 57 -11.48 7.52 -19.03
N LYS A 58 -12.29 6.87 -19.87
CA LYS A 58 -12.51 5.42 -19.86
C LYS A 58 -12.19 4.80 -21.22
N LEU A 59 -12.20 3.48 -21.32
CA LEU A 59 -12.06 2.82 -22.62
C LEU A 59 -13.29 3.08 -23.49
N GLY A 60 -13.06 3.49 -24.74
CA GLY A 60 -14.08 3.48 -25.78
C GLY A 60 -14.23 2.09 -26.39
N GLN A 61 -15.14 1.92 -27.35
CA GLN A 61 -15.42 0.59 -27.93
C GLN A 61 -14.17 -0.10 -28.48
N SER A 62 -13.33 0.61 -29.24
CA SER A 62 -12.08 0.04 -29.78
C SER A 62 -11.06 -0.26 -28.68
N GLY A 63 -11.08 0.50 -27.58
CA GLY A 63 -10.24 0.25 -26.42
C GLY A 63 -10.68 -1.00 -25.66
N LYS A 64 -11.99 -1.21 -25.47
CA LYS A 64 -12.53 -2.42 -24.85
C LYS A 64 -12.20 -3.67 -25.67
N THR A 65 -12.33 -3.60 -26.99
CA THR A 65 -11.90 -4.69 -27.90
C THR A 65 -10.41 -4.95 -27.76
N TRP A 66 -9.57 -3.91 -27.78
CA TRP A 66 -8.13 -4.05 -27.62
C TRP A 66 -7.76 -4.72 -26.27
N ALA A 67 -8.39 -4.30 -25.17
CA ALA A 67 -8.13 -4.84 -23.83
C ALA A 67 -8.51 -6.33 -23.74
N TYR A 68 -9.63 -6.73 -24.35
CA TYR A 68 -10.00 -8.15 -24.42
C TYR A 68 -8.99 -8.95 -25.25
N GLU A 69 -8.63 -8.48 -26.44
CA GLU A 69 -7.73 -9.19 -27.36
C GLU A 69 -6.29 -9.31 -26.84
N HIS A 70 -5.79 -8.30 -26.13
CA HIS A 70 -4.37 -8.22 -25.73
C HIS A 70 -4.13 -8.56 -24.25
N LEU A 71 -5.12 -8.32 -23.39
CA LEU A 71 -4.99 -8.52 -21.94
C LEU A 71 -5.94 -9.59 -21.41
N GLY A 72 -6.91 -10.06 -22.21
CA GLY A 72 -7.96 -10.97 -21.74
C GLY A 72 -8.95 -10.33 -20.76
N ILE A 73 -8.97 -9.00 -20.65
CA ILE A 73 -9.79 -8.29 -19.66
C ILE A 73 -11.09 -7.81 -20.30
N THR A 74 -12.22 -8.21 -19.71
CA THR A 74 -13.52 -7.64 -20.03
C THR A 74 -13.75 -6.39 -19.19
N VAL A 75 -13.80 -5.22 -19.83
CA VAL A 75 -13.86 -3.94 -19.10
C VAL A 75 -15.30 -3.46 -18.94
N GLU A 76 -15.80 -3.58 -17.72
CA GLU A 76 -17.08 -3.04 -17.27
C GLU A 76 -16.97 -1.55 -16.89
N ASP A 77 -18.11 -0.86 -16.89
CA ASP A 77 -18.19 0.52 -16.43
C ASP A 77 -18.15 0.59 -14.88
N VAL A 78 -17.82 1.75 -14.32
CA VAL A 78 -17.84 1.94 -12.86
C VAL A 78 -19.29 1.99 -12.39
N ASP A 79 -19.64 1.06 -11.50
CA ASP A 79 -20.96 0.89 -10.89
C ASP A 79 -21.04 1.53 -9.49
N ASP A 80 -19.92 1.58 -8.77
CA ASP A 80 -19.78 2.16 -7.43
C ASP A 80 -18.69 3.23 -7.39
N GLU A 81 -19.11 4.49 -7.45
CA GLU A 81 -18.25 5.68 -7.41
C GLU A 81 -17.42 5.76 -6.12
N GLU A 82 -18.04 5.46 -4.97
CA GLU A 82 -17.39 5.56 -3.66
C GLU A 82 -16.29 4.50 -3.52
N ARG A 83 -16.55 3.28 -4.01
CA ARG A 83 -15.53 2.22 -4.05
C ARG A 83 -14.40 2.59 -5.00
N TRP A 84 -14.71 3.15 -6.16
CA TRP A 84 -13.69 3.57 -7.12
C TRP A 84 -12.79 4.66 -6.53
N GLU A 85 -13.36 5.69 -5.88
CA GLU A 85 -12.60 6.77 -5.22
C GLU A 85 -11.61 6.23 -4.19
N LYS A 86 -12.02 5.27 -3.35
CA LYS A 86 -11.12 4.65 -2.36
C LYS A 86 -9.96 3.91 -3.00
N VAL A 87 -10.21 3.24 -4.13
CA VAL A 87 -9.18 2.51 -4.87
C VAL A 87 -8.21 3.47 -5.51
N ILE A 88 -8.69 4.51 -6.19
CA ILE A 88 -7.81 5.38 -6.97
C ILE A 88 -6.95 6.30 -6.11
N GLU A 89 -7.42 6.68 -4.93
CA GLU A 89 -6.65 7.51 -3.98
C GLU A 89 -5.30 6.87 -3.59
N ILE A 90 -5.25 5.54 -3.55
CA ILE A 90 -4.04 4.78 -3.22
C ILE A 90 -3.45 4.09 -4.46
N GLY A 91 -4.28 3.41 -5.25
CA GLY A 91 -3.85 2.59 -6.37
C GLY A 91 -3.36 3.35 -7.61
N LEU A 92 -3.84 4.58 -7.87
CA LEU A 92 -3.36 5.38 -9.01
C LEU A 92 -2.07 6.15 -8.72
N ARG A 93 -1.45 5.95 -7.55
CA ARG A 93 -0.19 6.60 -7.22
C ARG A 93 0.89 6.23 -8.25
N PRO A 94 1.73 7.18 -8.70
CA PRO A 94 2.70 6.94 -9.78
C PRO A 94 3.60 5.71 -9.60
N LYS A 95 3.94 5.40 -8.34
CA LYS A 95 4.77 4.25 -8.00
C LYS A 95 4.04 2.91 -8.04
N LEU A 96 2.71 2.89 -7.91
CA LEU A 96 1.91 1.66 -7.82
C LEU A 96 1.13 1.36 -9.09
N LEU A 97 0.80 2.41 -9.84
CA LEU A 97 -0.11 2.43 -10.99
C LEU A 97 0.01 1.23 -11.96
N TYR A 98 1.24 0.78 -12.23
CA TYR A 98 1.50 -0.24 -13.25
C TYR A 98 1.34 -1.66 -12.75
N ASP A 99 1.45 -1.94 -11.46
CA ASP A 99 1.40 -3.30 -10.92
C ASP A 99 0.29 -3.48 -9.87
N PHE A 100 -0.42 -2.39 -9.52
CA PHE A 100 -1.58 -2.46 -8.63
C PHE A 100 -2.74 -3.20 -9.30
N ILE A 101 -3.32 -4.15 -8.57
CA ILE A 101 -4.50 -4.92 -8.95
C ILE A 101 -5.67 -4.47 -8.08
N PRO A 102 -6.64 -3.72 -8.62
CA PRO A 102 -7.83 -3.30 -7.91
C PRO A 102 -8.67 -4.48 -7.40
N SER A 103 -9.41 -4.24 -6.31
CA SER A 103 -10.23 -5.27 -5.65
C SER A 103 -11.24 -5.98 -6.56
N TRP A 104 -11.79 -5.31 -7.58
CA TRP A 104 -12.70 -5.96 -8.53
C TRP A 104 -11.95 -6.94 -9.45
N VAL A 105 -10.78 -6.56 -9.97
CA VAL A 105 -9.93 -7.47 -10.75
C VAL A 105 -9.43 -8.63 -9.87
N LEU A 106 -9.07 -8.33 -8.63
CA LEU A 106 -8.62 -9.34 -7.66
C LEU A 106 -9.69 -10.41 -7.41
N LYS A 107 -10.94 -10.00 -7.22
CA LYS A 107 -12.08 -10.89 -6.95
C LYS A 107 -12.48 -11.73 -8.18
N GLU A 108 -12.25 -11.23 -9.38
CA GLU A 108 -12.43 -12.00 -10.61
C GLU A 108 -11.36 -13.10 -10.76
N ASN A 109 -10.13 -12.83 -10.29
CA ASN A 109 -9.00 -13.74 -10.44
C ASN A 109 -8.88 -14.80 -9.33
N ILE A 110 -9.54 -14.60 -8.18
CA ILE A 110 -9.48 -15.53 -7.04
C ILE A 110 -10.87 -16.07 -6.75
N GLU A 111 -11.14 -17.29 -7.25
CA GLU A 111 -12.47 -17.93 -7.25
C GLU A 111 -13.10 -18.06 -5.85
N ASN A 112 -12.28 -18.22 -4.80
CA ASN A 112 -12.74 -18.43 -3.42
C ASN A 112 -12.48 -17.23 -2.50
N LEU A 113 -12.15 -16.05 -3.04
CA LEU A 113 -12.02 -14.85 -2.24
C LEU A 113 -13.40 -14.35 -1.82
N SER A 114 -13.55 -14.00 -0.53
CA SER A 114 -14.80 -13.42 -0.04
C SER A 114 -15.23 -12.21 -0.90
N PRO A 115 -16.48 -12.19 -1.41
CA PRO A 115 -16.99 -11.03 -2.15
C PRO A 115 -17.08 -9.79 -1.23
N MET A 116 -17.16 -10.00 0.08
CA MET A 116 -17.20 -8.97 1.11
C MET A 116 -15.81 -8.56 1.61
N ASN A 117 -14.73 -9.11 1.05
CA ASN A 117 -13.37 -8.72 1.43
C ASN A 117 -13.16 -7.21 1.23
N GLN A 118 -12.62 -6.55 2.26
CA GLN A 118 -12.51 -5.10 2.40
C GLN A 118 -11.25 -4.50 1.75
N ALA A 119 -10.35 -5.32 1.20
CA ALA A 119 -9.17 -4.80 0.51
C ALA A 119 -9.59 -3.92 -0.68
N ILE A 120 -8.91 -2.79 -0.84
CA ILE A 120 -9.10 -1.92 -2.01
C ILE A 120 -8.35 -2.46 -3.23
N GLY A 121 -7.31 -3.26 -3.00
CA GLY A 121 -6.52 -3.94 -4.02
C GLY A 121 -5.24 -4.46 -3.42
N VAL A 122 -4.37 -4.96 -4.31
CA VAL A 122 -3.08 -5.54 -3.95
C VAL A 122 -1.98 -4.95 -4.82
N TYR A 123 -0.75 -4.94 -4.30
CA TYR A 123 0.45 -4.54 -5.01
C TYR A 123 1.58 -5.49 -4.65
N HIS A 124 2.08 -6.26 -5.61
CA HIS A 124 2.98 -7.40 -5.36
C HIS A 124 2.42 -8.31 -4.26
N ASN A 125 3.14 -8.50 -3.15
CA ASN A 125 2.72 -9.31 -2.00
C ASN A 125 2.04 -8.48 -0.88
N PHE A 126 1.64 -7.24 -1.15
CA PHE A 126 0.91 -6.38 -0.21
C PHE A 126 -0.58 -6.32 -0.52
N ALA A 127 -1.42 -6.53 0.47
CA ALA A 127 -2.83 -6.17 0.48
C ALA A 127 -3.02 -4.77 1.07
N LEU A 128 -3.80 -3.93 0.39
CA LEU A 128 -4.00 -2.54 0.80
C LEU A 128 -5.46 -2.32 1.24
N PHE A 129 -5.63 -1.65 2.37
CA PHE A 129 -6.92 -1.33 2.98
C PHE A 129 -7.03 0.17 3.24
N ASN A 130 -8.23 0.72 3.06
CA ASN A 130 -8.56 2.12 3.33
C ASN A 130 -9.63 2.17 4.42
N ILE A 131 -9.22 2.55 5.64
CA ILE A 131 -10.03 2.54 6.85
C ILE A 131 -10.58 3.95 7.10
N LYS A 132 -11.89 4.09 6.98
CA LYS A 132 -12.59 5.37 7.15
C LYS A 132 -12.74 5.78 8.61
N ALA A 133 -12.90 7.07 8.83
CA ALA A 133 -13.25 7.61 10.14
C ALA A 133 -14.56 7.00 10.66
N ASN A 134 -14.60 6.65 11.94
CA ASN A 134 -15.75 6.04 12.60
C ASN A 134 -16.15 4.66 12.03
N THR A 135 -15.20 3.93 11.42
CA THR A 135 -15.45 2.56 10.96
C THR A 135 -15.90 1.70 12.14
N PRO A 136 -17.04 0.96 12.04
CA PRO A 136 -17.51 0.10 13.12
C PRO A 136 -16.49 -0.98 13.48
N GLU A 137 -16.36 -1.30 14.77
CA GLU A 137 -15.41 -2.32 15.24
C GLU A 137 -15.60 -3.68 14.57
N LYS A 138 -16.86 -4.05 14.26
CA LYS A 138 -17.16 -5.26 13.48
C LYS A 138 -16.43 -5.26 12.13
N VAL A 139 -16.48 -4.14 11.41
CA VAL A 139 -15.83 -4.00 10.09
C VAL A 139 -14.31 -4.05 10.25
N LEU A 140 -13.75 -3.45 11.32
CA LEU A 140 -12.32 -3.56 11.62
C LEU A 140 -11.89 -5.02 11.89
N LYS A 141 -12.72 -5.80 12.60
CA LYS A 141 -12.49 -7.24 12.80
C LYS A 141 -12.56 -8.02 11.50
N ASP A 142 -13.52 -7.69 10.64
CA ASP A 142 -13.66 -8.29 9.31
C ASP A 142 -12.42 -7.98 8.46
N CYS A 143 -11.93 -6.73 8.44
CA CYS A 143 -10.66 -6.37 7.77
C CYS A 143 -9.48 -7.22 8.27
N MET A 144 -9.37 -7.46 9.57
CA MET A 144 -8.30 -8.31 10.13
C MET A 144 -8.45 -9.79 9.73
N ASN A 145 -9.67 -10.28 9.51
CA ASN A 145 -9.89 -11.61 8.95
C ASN A 145 -9.49 -11.67 7.47
N ASP A 146 -9.85 -10.63 6.72
CA ASP A 146 -9.57 -10.48 5.29
C ASP A 146 -8.06 -10.44 5.00
N ILE A 147 -7.26 -9.85 5.91
CA ILE A 147 -5.79 -9.86 5.82
C ILE A 147 -5.24 -11.29 5.83
N ASP A 148 -5.64 -12.11 6.81
CA ASP A 148 -5.14 -13.51 6.88
C ASP A 148 -5.73 -14.38 5.77
N GLU A 149 -6.92 -14.06 5.26
CA GLU A 149 -7.48 -14.69 4.06
C GLU A 149 -6.61 -14.41 2.83
N LEU A 150 -6.31 -13.14 2.55
CA LEU A 150 -5.49 -12.75 1.38
C LEU A 150 -4.08 -13.30 1.44
N ALA A 151 -3.51 -13.43 2.64
CA ALA A 151 -2.20 -14.01 2.83
C ALA A 151 -2.10 -15.47 2.33
N ARG A 152 -3.19 -16.25 2.38
CA ARG A 152 -3.24 -17.62 1.80
C ARG A 152 -3.12 -17.65 0.28
N TYR A 153 -3.33 -16.51 -0.37
CA TYR A 153 -3.19 -16.33 -1.81
C TYR A 153 -1.88 -15.62 -2.20
N GLY A 154 -0.92 -15.51 -1.27
CA GLY A 154 0.41 -14.94 -1.52
C GLY A 154 0.55 -13.44 -1.19
N TYR A 155 -0.50 -12.80 -0.66
CA TYR A 155 -0.45 -11.40 -0.20
C TYR A 155 -0.15 -11.34 1.30
N GLU A 156 1.04 -11.79 1.67
CA GLU A 156 1.42 -12.05 3.06
C GLU A 156 1.66 -10.78 3.90
N ASN A 157 1.67 -9.60 3.27
CA ASN A 157 1.81 -8.33 3.97
C ASN A 157 0.56 -7.47 3.79
N ALA A 158 0.19 -6.68 4.80
CA ALA A 158 -0.92 -5.75 4.72
C ALA A 158 -0.51 -4.32 5.07
N ILE A 159 -1.07 -3.34 4.37
CA ILE A 159 -1.03 -1.92 4.74
C ILE A 159 -2.46 -1.44 4.98
N LEU A 160 -2.72 -0.94 6.18
CA LEU A 160 -3.96 -0.26 6.54
C LEU A 160 -3.72 1.24 6.60
N VAL A 161 -4.38 1.97 5.71
CA VAL A 161 -4.35 3.43 5.69
C VAL A 161 -5.59 3.96 6.41
N PHE A 162 -5.43 4.70 7.50
CA PHE A 162 -6.54 5.11 8.37
C PHE A 162 -6.76 6.63 8.42
N GLU A 163 -8.02 7.06 8.42
CA GLU A 163 -8.38 8.49 8.48
C GLU A 163 -8.15 9.13 9.85
N ARG A 164 -8.28 8.38 10.95
CA ARG A 164 -8.04 8.89 12.31
C ARG A 164 -7.32 7.89 13.21
N LYS A 165 -6.60 8.43 14.20
CA LYS A 165 -5.78 7.66 15.14
C LYS A 165 -6.61 6.66 15.95
N GLU A 166 -7.86 6.98 16.26
CA GLU A 166 -8.76 6.12 17.04
C GLU A 166 -9.05 4.79 16.32
N GLU A 167 -9.10 4.76 14.99
CA GLU A 167 -9.22 3.50 14.25
C GLU A 167 -7.95 2.66 14.36
N ASN A 168 -6.77 3.28 14.34
CA ASN A 168 -5.51 2.56 14.56
C ASN A 168 -5.51 1.89 15.94
N GLU A 169 -5.82 2.62 17.02
CA GLU A 169 -5.86 2.08 18.40
C GLU A 169 -6.81 0.87 18.54
N LYS A 170 -7.97 0.91 17.89
CA LYS A 170 -8.90 -0.22 17.82
C LYS A 170 -8.30 -1.40 17.06
N LEU A 171 -7.67 -1.15 15.90
CA LEU A 171 -7.01 -2.19 15.10
C LEU A 171 -5.88 -2.85 15.89
N GLU A 172 -5.07 -2.09 16.63
CA GLU A 172 -4.05 -2.64 17.52
C GLU A 172 -4.68 -3.58 18.55
N THR A 173 -5.73 -3.12 19.23
CA THR A 173 -6.44 -3.92 20.25
C THR A 173 -6.98 -5.23 19.67
N ILE A 174 -7.58 -5.18 18.48
CA ILE A 174 -8.08 -6.36 17.77
C ILE A 174 -6.92 -7.30 17.40
N ALA A 175 -5.81 -6.77 16.88
CA ALA A 175 -4.65 -7.55 16.49
C ALA A 175 -4.02 -8.28 17.68
N PHE A 176 -3.95 -7.66 18.86
CA PHE A 176 -3.46 -8.30 20.10
C PHE A 176 -4.31 -9.51 20.54
N MET A 177 -5.57 -9.59 20.12
CA MET A 177 -6.50 -10.66 20.50
C MET A 177 -6.64 -11.76 19.44
N LYS A 178 -5.96 -11.64 18.29
CA LYS A 178 -6.14 -12.52 17.12
C LYS A 178 -4.81 -13.14 16.69
N SER A 179 -4.88 -14.36 16.16
CA SER A 179 -3.76 -15.02 15.49
C SER A 179 -3.77 -14.75 13.98
N PHE A 180 -2.59 -14.55 13.40
CA PHE A 180 -2.38 -14.34 11.97
C PHE A 180 -1.36 -15.36 11.42
N PRO A 181 -1.75 -16.64 11.27
CA PRO A 181 -0.80 -17.70 10.91
C PRO A 181 -0.21 -17.57 9.51
N ASN A 182 -0.86 -16.87 8.59
CA ASN A 182 -0.39 -16.72 7.20
C ASN A 182 0.23 -15.35 6.92
N THR A 183 0.07 -14.39 7.84
CA THR A 183 0.46 -12.99 7.61
C THR A 183 1.83 -12.71 8.21
N ASN A 184 2.72 -12.10 7.43
CA ASN A 184 4.07 -11.70 7.85
C ASN A 184 4.08 -10.32 8.51
N LYS A 185 3.36 -9.34 7.93
CA LYS A 185 3.38 -7.95 8.41
C LYS A 185 2.02 -7.28 8.30
N ILE A 186 1.71 -6.41 9.27
CA ILE A 186 0.52 -5.57 9.27
C ILE A 186 0.93 -4.13 9.61
N ILE A 187 1.10 -3.32 8.58
CA ILE A 187 1.59 -1.93 8.66
C ILE A 187 0.40 -0.97 8.76
N CYS A 188 0.41 -0.08 9.74
CA CYS A 188 -0.62 0.94 9.92
C CYS A 188 -0.09 2.35 9.62
N LEU A 189 -0.71 3.04 8.66
CA LEU A 189 -0.30 4.38 8.21
C LEU A 189 -1.46 5.38 8.26
N PRO A 190 -1.21 6.64 8.68
CA PRO A 190 -2.24 7.66 8.62
C PRO A 190 -2.54 8.05 7.17
N LYS A 191 -3.80 8.36 6.88
CA LYS A 191 -4.28 8.81 5.57
C LYS A 191 -3.98 10.30 5.36
N ASN A 192 -2.71 10.63 5.28
CA ASN A 192 -2.21 11.97 4.95
C ASN A 192 -1.04 11.86 3.96
N GLU A 193 -0.53 13.00 3.48
CA GLU A 193 0.54 13.02 2.49
C GLU A 193 1.80 12.26 2.95
N ILE A 194 2.16 12.37 4.23
CA ILE A 194 3.31 11.68 4.81
C ILE A 194 3.09 10.16 4.80
N GLY A 195 1.96 9.68 5.33
CA GLY A 195 1.64 8.26 5.36
C GLY A 195 1.58 7.64 3.98
N LEU A 196 1.02 8.35 2.99
CA LEU A 196 1.00 7.88 1.60
C LEU A 196 2.40 7.89 0.94
N ARG A 197 3.29 8.80 1.32
CA ARG A 197 4.71 8.78 0.91
C ARG A 197 5.49 7.64 1.57
N LEU A 198 5.16 7.28 2.80
CA LEU A 198 5.75 6.13 3.49
C LEU A 198 5.27 4.82 2.86
N LEU A 199 3.97 4.70 2.56
CA LEU A 199 3.39 3.59 1.81
C LEU A 199 4.17 3.33 0.53
N ASP A 200 4.37 4.39 -0.27
CA ASP A 200 5.15 4.38 -1.50
C ASP A 200 6.58 3.84 -1.31
N ILE A 201 7.21 4.05 -0.15
CA ILE A 201 8.56 3.56 0.15
C ILE A 201 8.49 2.10 0.58
N PHE A 202 7.61 1.76 1.53
CA PHE A 202 7.54 0.44 2.14
C PHE A 202 7.17 -0.65 1.13
N VAL A 203 6.35 -0.33 0.12
CA VAL A 203 5.95 -1.33 -0.89
C VAL A 203 6.88 -1.39 -2.11
N THR A 204 7.76 -0.40 -2.33
CA THR A 204 8.60 -0.35 -3.56
C THR A 204 10.11 -0.37 -3.32
N ASN A 205 10.58 -0.21 -2.08
CA ASN A 205 12.00 -0.17 -1.75
C ASN A 205 12.31 -1.16 -0.63
N ASP A 206 12.47 -2.43 -0.98
CA ASP A 206 12.84 -3.52 -0.06
C ASP A 206 14.11 -3.23 0.79
N THR A 207 15.07 -2.46 0.25
CA THR A 207 16.33 -2.12 0.94
C THR A 207 16.28 -0.90 1.86
N TRP A 208 15.12 -0.26 2.06
CA TRP A 208 15.05 1.00 2.82
C TRP A 208 15.56 0.84 4.27
N LYS A 209 15.30 -0.32 4.90
CA LYS A 209 15.79 -0.62 6.25
C LYS A 209 17.29 -0.75 6.30
N ASP A 210 17.87 -1.41 5.31
CA ASP A 210 19.32 -1.59 5.22
C ASP A 210 20.04 -0.25 5.06
N LYS A 211 19.53 0.62 4.18
CA LYS A 211 20.07 1.97 3.98
C LYS A 211 19.97 2.84 5.25
N LEU A 212 18.85 2.72 5.97
CA LEU A 212 18.68 3.42 7.24
C LEU A 212 19.65 2.89 8.30
N ALA A 213 19.75 1.57 8.44
CA ALA A 213 20.65 0.92 9.38
C ALA A 213 22.12 1.27 9.11
N GLU A 214 22.54 1.24 7.85
CA GLU A 214 23.88 1.65 7.42
C GLU A 214 24.16 3.11 7.77
N LYS A 215 23.21 4.02 7.50
CA LYS A 215 23.34 5.44 7.82
C LYS A 215 23.47 5.71 9.32
N LEU A 216 22.72 4.99 10.16
CA LEU A 216 22.68 5.22 11.61
C LEU A 216 23.77 4.48 12.38
N PHE A 217 24.13 3.28 11.94
CA PHE A 217 24.96 2.36 12.73
C PHE A 217 26.21 1.88 11.99
N GLY A 218 26.31 2.12 10.68
CA GLY A 218 27.40 1.60 9.86
C GLY A 218 27.33 0.09 9.73
N GLN A 219 28.11 -0.63 10.56
CA GLN A 219 28.16 -2.09 10.55
C GLN A 219 27.12 -2.71 11.49
N TYR A 220 26.30 -3.60 10.94
CA TYR A 220 25.25 -4.31 11.66
C TYR A 220 25.03 -5.71 11.09
N ASN A 221 24.33 -6.55 11.86
CA ASN A 221 23.79 -7.83 11.40
C ASN A 221 22.31 -7.92 11.78
N TRP A 222 21.43 -8.28 10.85
CA TRP A 222 20.05 -8.64 11.20
C TRP A 222 20.04 -9.96 11.96
N ILE A 223 19.47 -9.94 13.17
CA ILE A 223 19.40 -11.12 14.05
C ILE A 223 17.98 -11.66 14.18
N GLU A 224 16.98 -10.81 13.95
CA GLU A 224 15.55 -11.15 13.89
C GLU A 224 14.87 -10.19 12.89
N PRO A 225 13.61 -10.45 12.47
CA PRO A 225 12.85 -9.48 11.69
C PRO A 225 12.87 -8.11 12.37
N ASP A 226 13.33 -7.09 11.64
CA ASP A 226 13.41 -5.70 12.07
C ASP A 226 14.29 -5.42 13.28
N VAL A 227 15.03 -6.42 13.78
CA VAL A 227 15.99 -6.26 14.88
C VAL A 227 17.40 -6.58 14.40
N LEU A 228 18.27 -5.59 14.51
CA LEU A 228 19.68 -5.71 14.19
C LEU A 228 20.55 -5.73 15.45
N GLN A 229 21.74 -6.26 15.33
CA GLN A 229 22.82 -6.09 16.28
C GLN A 229 23.93 -5.25 15.65
N THR A 230 24.30 -4.16 16.32
CA THR A 230 25.41 -3.28 15.91
C THR A 230 26.76 -3.90 16.29
N SER A 231 27.85 -3.39 15.69
CA SER A 231 29.22 -3.88 15.97
C SER A 231 29.65 -3.73 17.45
N ASP A 232 29.09 -2.75 18.17
CA ASP A 232 29.32 -2.54 19.61
C ASP A 232 28.42 -3.43 20.50
N GLY A 233 27.63 -4.33 19.90
CA GLY A 233 26.82 -5.33 20.57
C GLY A 233 25.42 -4.88 20.98
N ARG A 234 25.02 -3.63 20.71
CA ARG A 234 23.64 -3.17 20.98
C ARG A 234 22.65 -3.87 20.06
N LYS A 235 21.46 -4.16 20.60
CA LYS A 235 20.33 -4.65 19.80
C LYS A 235 19.43 -3.47 19.48
N VAL A 236 19.00 -3.33 18.23
CA VAL A 236 18.20 -2.20 17.79
C VAL A 236 17.00 -2.71 17.00
N TRP A 237 15.81 -2.34 17.42
CA TRP A 237 14.56 -2.60 16.70
C TRP A 237 14.19 -1.38 15.85
N ILE A 238 14.11 -1.55 14.53
CA ILE A 238 13.66 -0.53 13.58
C ILE A 238 12.12 -0.55 13.49
N ALA A 239 11.46 0.27 14.32
CA ALA A 239 10.02 0.27 14.54
C ALA A 239 9.24 1.33 13.72
N ILE A 240 9.84 1.83 12.64
CA ILE A 240 9.31 2.90 11.79
C ILE A 240 8.00 2.52 11.07
N GLU A 241 7.86 1.27 10.62
CA GLU A 241 6.68 0.83 9.85
C GLU A 241 5.41 0.77 10.70
N ASN A 242 5.52 0.85 12.02
CA ASN A 242 4.41 0.55 12.93
C ASN A 242 3.74 -0.79 12.59
N ASP A 243 4.56 -1.82 12.35
CA ASP A 243 4.09 -3.18 12.11
C ASP A 243 3.49 -3.76 13.40
N LEU A 244 2.20 -4.03 13.38
CA LEU A 244 1.44 -4.51 14.53
C LEU A 244 1.95 -5.88 15.00
N LEU A 245 2.29 -6.78 14.07
CA LEU A 245 2.73 -8.13 14.44
C LEU A 245 4.08 -8.09 15.15
N GLN A 246 5.03 -7.33 14.60
CA GLN A 246 6.32 -7.12 15.23
C GLN A 246 6.18 -6.39 16.58
N LYS A 247 5.29 -5.40 16.69
CA LYS A 247 5.00 -4.71 17.95
C LYS A 247 4.46 -5.65 19.02
N ILE A 248 3.53 -6.55 18.67
CA ILE A 248 2.98 -7.59 19.58
C ILE A 248 4.10 -8.54 20.04
N TYR A 249 4.92 -9.01 19.10
CA TYR A 249 6.03 -9.91 19.37
C TYR A 249 7.05 -9.28 20.33
N MET A 250 7.53 -8.06 20.02
CA MET A 250 8.51 -7.33 20.82
C MET A 250 7.96 -6.98 22.20
N THR A 251 6.69 -6.57 22.29
CA THR A 251 5.98 -6.36 23.55
C THR A 251 6.02 -7.61 24.44
N THR A 252 5.73 -8.78 23.87
CA THR A 252 5.71 -10.04 24.61
C THR A 252 7.10 -10.41 25.10
N LYS A 253 8.13 -10.23 24.27
CA LYS A 253 9.52 -10.41 24.69
C LYS A 253 9.89 -9.53 25.85
N VAL A 254 9.67 -8.21 25.73
CA VAL A 254 10.00 -7.25 26.79
C VAL A 254 9.33 -7.62 28.12
N LYS A 255 8.03 -7.98 28.09
CA LYS A 255 7.28 -8.41 29.28
C LYS A 255 7.75 -9.74 29.86
N ALA A 256 8.24 -10.67 29.05
CA ALA A 256 8.73 -11.98 29.49
C ALA A 256 10.09 -11.92 30.20
N GLY A 257 10.64 -10.73 30.47
CA GLY A 257 11.93 -10.60 31.13
C GLY A 257 13.12 -10.71 30.19
N PHE A 258 12.93 -10.45 28.88
CA PHE A 258 14.04 -10.08 27.97
C PHE A 258 14.63 -8.69 28.31
N THR A 259 14.65 -8.34 29.59
CA THR A 259 15.36 -7.22 30.19
C THR A 259 16.84 -7.54 30.41
N GLU A 260 17.37 -8.61 29.80
CA GLU A 260 18.81 -8.76 29.58
C GLU A 260 19.29 -7.77 28.50
N LYS A 261 19.35 -6.50 28.91
CA LYS A 261 20.23 -5.41 28.47
C LYS A 261 20.21 -5.06 26.97
N ASN A 262 19.62 -3.87 26.70
CA ASN A 262 19.91 -2.95 25.59
C ASN A 262 19.26 -3.26 24.23
N ILE A 263 17.94 -3.46 24.19
CA ILE A 263 17.18 -3.21 22.95
C ILE A 263 16.83 -1.72 22.89
N GLU A 264 17.37 -1.04 21.89
CA GLU A 264 17.04 0.33 21.51
C GLU A 264 15.93 0.30 20.45
N VAL A 265 14.95 1.19 20.54
CA VAL A 265 13.88 1.35 19.54
C VAL A 265 14.21 2.54 18.66
N VAL A 266 14.13 2.35 17.35
CA VAL A 266 14.26 3.42 16.36
C VAL A 266 12.90 3.70 15.74
N CYS A 267 12.39 4.91 15.89
CA CYS A 267 11.10 5.33 15.34
C CYS A 267 11.15 6.78 14.87
N PHE A 268 10.08 7.26 14.21
CA PHE A 268 9.94 8.69 13.95
C PHE A 268 9.69 9.46 15.24
N GLU A 269 10.00 10.76 15.23
CA GLU A 269 9.77 11.66 16.37
C GLU A 269 8.29 11.65 16.82
N GLU A 270 7.37 11.64 15.87
CA GLU A 270 5.92 11.63 16.13
C GLU A 270 5.40 10.27 16.61
N GLN A 271 6.23 9.22 16.59
CA GLN A 271 5.88 7.87 16.99
C GLN A 271 6.40 7.51 18.40
N GLU A 272 7.12 8.42 19.08
CA GLU A 272 7.75 8.15 20.38
C GLU A 272 6.75 7.61 21.40
N GLU A 273 5.59 8.27 21.54
CA GLU A 273 4.50 7.91 22.47
C GLU A 273 4.00 6.46 22.32
N ILE A 274 4.18 5.86 21.13
CA ILE A 274 3.76 4.48 20.83
C ILE A 274 4.60 3.47 21.61
N TYR A 275 5.85 3.81 21.91
CA TYR A 275 6.86 2.90 22.46
C TYR A 275 7.35 3.28 23.86
N GLU A 276 7.07 4.50 24.35
CA GLU A 276 7.52 5.00 25.67
C GLU A 276 7.21 4.05 26.82
N TRP A 277 6.01 3.46 26.83
CA TRP A 277 5.54 2.58 27.90
C TRP A 277 6.38 1.29 28.04
N LEU A 278 7.20 0.94 27.04
CA LEU A 278 8.13 -0.20 27.11
C LEU A 278 9.35 0.08 27.99
N GLY A 279 9.63 1.34 28.35
CA GLY A 279 10.80 1.73 29.16
C GLY A 279 12.14 1.47 28.48
N LEU A 280 12.16 1.36 27.15
CA LEU A 280 13.36 1.15 26.34
C LEU A 280 14.01 2.48 25.96
N LYS A 281 15.30 2.44 25.57
CA LYS A 281 15.94 3.59 24.93
C LYS A 281 15.29 3.82 23.57
N ILE A 282 14.83 5.04 23.30
CA ILE A 282 14.26 5.44 22.01
C ILE A 282 15.24 6.36 21.29
N THR A 283 15.55 6.03 20.04
CA THR A 283 16.28 6.88 19.10
C THR A 283 15.29 7.36 18.04
N LYS A 284 15.17 8.67 17.94
CA LYS A 284 14.20 9.33 17.06
C LYS A 284 14.86 9.74 15.76
N ILE A 285 14.11 9.61 14.67
CA ILE A 285 14.51 10.07 13.35
C ILE A 285 13.50 11.10 12.86
N CYS A 286 13.99 12.19 12.30
CA CYS A 286 13.15 13.16 11.61
C CYS A 286 12.71 12.61 10.24
N LEU A 287 11.42 12.77 9.90
CA LEU A 287 10.86 12.36 8.60
C LEU A 287 11.63 12.93 7.40
N GLU A 288 12.09 14.18 7.48
CA GLU A 288 12.86 14.80 6.40
C GLU A 288 14.22 14.12 6.18
N GLU A 289 14.85 13.64 7.25
CA GLU A 289 16.11 12.90 7.16
C GLU A 289 15.93 11.50 6.61
N PHE A 290 14.79 10.88 6.93
CA PHE A 290 14.39 9.59 6.40
C PHE A 290 14.14 9.64 4.89
N PHE A 291 13.41 10.66 4.41
CA PHE A 291 13.13 10.81 2.97
C PHE A 291 14.35 11.13 2.10
N LYS A 292 15.53 11.38 2.71
CA LYS A 292 16.81 11.58 2.02
C LYS A 292 17.62 10.28 1.85
N ILE A 293 17.13 9.16 2.38
CA ILE A 293 17.74 7.82 2.32
C ILE A 293 17.21 7.07 1.09
#